data_AF-A0A972C7R8-F1
#
_entry.id   AF-A0A972C7R8-F1
#
_cell.length_a   1.000
_cell.length_b   1.000
_cell.length_c   1.000
_cell.angle_alpha   90.00
_cell.angle_beta   90.00
_cell.angle_gamma   90.00
#
_symmetry.space_group_name_H-M   'P 1'
#
loop_
_entity.id
_entity.type
_entity.pdbx_description
1 polymer ?
#
loop_
_entity_poly.entity_id
_entity_poly.type
_entity_poly.pdbx_seq_one_letter_code
_entity_poly.pdbx_strand_id
1 'polypeptide(L)'
;MQIKNYQDFWSGLMFIVIGAGFALFSTSYDMGTAARMGPGYFPFWLGVVLALLGGIVTINSLRGEEGEDHHIGKFDFDILALIIGSIVVFGVMLDNLGLYISLVLLIIFSSLASHEFSLKIAIGNAIFLVIFS
;
A
#
# COMPACT_ATOMS: atom_id res chain seq x y z
N MET A 1 -3.87 25.08 18.45
CA MET A 1 -3.13 24.47 17.33
C MET A 1 -4.08 24.45 16.14
N GLN A 2 -3.83 25.24 15.09
CA GLN A 2 -4.61 25.18 13.86
C GLN A 2 -4.00 24.12 12.94
N ILE A 3 -4.84 23.29 12.32
CA ILE A 3 -4.41 22.33 11.31
C ILE A 3 -4.14 23.13 10.04
N LYS A 4 -2.91 23.09 9.54
CA LYS A 4 -2.49 23.88 8.38
C LYS A 4 -2.49 23.08 7.08
N ASN A 5 -2.22 21.78 7.16
CA ASN A 5 -2.38 20.85 6.05
C ASN A 5 -3.31 19.69 6.43
N TYR A 6 -4.54 19.71 5.93
CA TYR A 6 -5.54 18.69 6.23
C TYR A 6 -5.20 17.33 5.60
N GLN A 7 -4.64 17.30 4.39
CA GLN A 7 -4.29 16.06 3.69
C GLN A 7 -3.18 15.30 4.44
N ASP A 8 -2.13 16.00 4.86
CA ASP A 8 -1.02 15.41 5.64
C ASP A 8 -1.50 14.97 7.02
N PHE A 9 -2.39 15.75 7.66
CA PHE A 9 -2.95 15.38 8.96
C PHE A 9 -3.74 14.06 8.89
N TRP A 10 -4.64 13.93 7.90
CA TRP A 10 -5.46 12.73 7.75
C TRP A 10 -4.68 11.50 7.28
N SER A 11 -3.72 11.67 6.37
CA SER A 11 -2.83 10.58 5.94
C SER A 11 -1.89 10.13 7.08
N GLY A 12 -1.33 11.08 7.84
CA GLY A 12 -0.55 10.79 9.04
C GLY A 12 -1.35 9.99 10.08
N LEU A 13 -2.58 10.41 10.36
CA LEU A 13 -3.48 9.71 11.28
C LEU A 13 -3.83 8.29 10.78
N MET A 14 -4.09 8.13 9.48
CA MET A 14 -4.34 6.82 8.86
C MET A 14 -3.13 5.88 9.07
N PHE A 15 -1.90 6.36 8.85
CA PHE A 15 -0.70 5.56 9.08
C PHE A 15 -0.50 5.19 10.55
N ILE A 16 -0.82 6.08 11.50
CA ILE A 16 -0.79 5.77 12.94
C ILE A 16 -1.78 4.65 13.25
N VAL A 17 -3.04 4.78 12.82
CA VAL A 17 -4.10 3.81 13.14
C VAL A 17 -3.79 2.44 12.55
N ILE A 18 -3.42 2.39 11.27
CA ILE A 18 -3.11 1.14 10.59
C ILE A 18 -1.82 0.53 11.15
N GLY A 19 -0.77 1.33 11.34
CA GLY A 19 0.51 0.86 11.88
C GLY A 19 0.37 0.31 13.30
N ALA A 20 -0.34 1.02 14.17
CA ALA A 20 -0.66 0.55 15.52
C ALA A 20 -1.53 -0.72 15.47
N GLY A 21 -2.50 -0.79 14.54
CA GLY A 21 -3.29 -1.99 14.30
C GLY A 21 -2.42 -3.20 13.98
N PHE A 22 -1.54 -3.10 12.96
CA PHE A 22 -0.61 -4.17 12.61
C PHE A 22 0.34 -4.54 13.76
N ALA A 23 0.87 -3.56 14.48
CA ALA A 23 1.72 -3.80 15.65
C ALA A 23 0.96 -4.54 16.77
N LEU A 24 -0.30 -4.19 17.02
CA LEU A 24 -1.11 -4.87 18.04
C LEU A 24 -1.52 -6.28 17.58
N PHE A 25 -2.05 -6.44 16.37
CA PHE A 25 -2.49 -7.75 15.89
C PHE A 25 -1.35 -8.74 15.69
N SER A 26 -0.16 -8.26 15.29
CA SER A 26 1.02 -9.12 15.16
C SER A 26 1.51 -9.70 16.48
N THR A 27 1.21 -9.08 17.63
CA THR A 27 1.54 -9.64 18.95
C THR A 27 0.77 -10.92 19.28
N SER A 28 -0.32 -11.20 18.56
CA SER A 28 -1.07 -12.46 18.67
C SER A 28 -0.42 -13.62 17.90
N TYR A 29 0.63 -13.34 17.11
CA TYR A 29 1.39 -14.33 16.37
C TYR A 29 2.77 -14.54 16.99
N ASP A 30 3.35 -15.72 16.76
CA ASP A 30 4.71 -16.00 17.22
C ASP A 30 5.71 -15.01 16.61
N MET A 31 6.47 -14.35 17.49
CA MET A 31 7.51 -13.42 17.11
C MET A 31 8.82 -14.12 16.71
N GLY A 32 9.07 -15.31 17.27
CA GLY A 32 10.33 -16.03 17.06
C GLY A 32 11.54 -15.24 17.59
N THR A 33 12.64 -15.25 16.83
CA THR A 33 13.85 -14.47 17.15
C THR A 33 14.27 -13.64 15.93
N ALA A 34 15.15 -12.65 16.11
CA ALA A 34 15.65 -11.87 14.98
C ALA A 34 16.35 -12.73 13.89
N ALA A 35 16.95 -13.87 14.29
CA ALA A 35 17.60 -14.82 13.37
C ALA A 35 16.62 -15.83 12.74
N ARG A 36 15.44 -16.03 13.34
CA ARG A 36 14.36 -16.88 12.84
C ARG A 36 13.03 -16.18 13.11
N MET A 37 12.72 -15.24 12.22
CA MET A 37 11.56 -14.37 12.35
C MET A 37 10.28 -15.20 12.25
N GLY A 38 9.45 -15.13 13.28
CA GLY A 38 8.10 -15.68 13.23
C GLY A 38 7.16 -14.79 12.40
N PRO A 39 5.95 -15.29 12.07
CA PRO A 39 5.00 -14.57 11.22
C PRO A 39 4.58 -13.20 11.77
N GLY A 40 4.65 -12.99 13.09
CA GLY A 40 4.36 -11.70 13.73
C GLY A 40 5.51 -10.68 13.66
N TYR A 41 6.76 -11.12 13.49
CA TYR A 41 7.94 -10.26 13.66
C TYR A 41 7.98 -9.11 12.65
N PHE A 42 7.81 -9.43 11.37
CA PHE A 42 7.89 -8.44 10.30
C PHE A 42 6.70 -7.46 10.35
N PRO A 43 5.43 -7.91 10.42
CA PRO A 43 4.29 -7.00 10.55
C PRO A 43 4.37 -6.10 11.79
N PHE A 44 4.92 -6.59 12.91
CA PHE A 44 5.10 -5.80 14.13
C PHE A 44 6.00 -4.60 13.90
N TRP A 45 7.25 -4.84 13.48
CA TRP A 45 8.23 -3.77 13.28
C TRP A 45 7.84 -2.83 12.14
N LEU A 46 7.26 -3.37 11.07
CA LEU A 46 6.71 -2.56 9.99
C LEU A 46 5.59 -1.65 10.50
N GLY A 47 4.68 -2.17 11.32
CA GLY A 47 3.60 -1.40 11.94
C GLY A 47 4.12 -0.30 12.88
N VAL A 48 5.15 -0.59 13.67
CA VAL A 48 5.82 0.40 14.53
C VAL A 48 6.44 1.52 13.71
N VAL A 49 7.21 1.20 12.67
CA VAL A 49 7.83 2.21 11.79
C VAL A 49 6.76 3.05 11.09
N LEU A 50 5.69 2.41 10.59
CA LEU A 50 4.58 3.10 9.95
C LEU A 50 3.88 4.07 10.91
N ALA A 51 3.64 3.65 12.16
CA ALA A 51 3.03 4.51 13.17
C ALA A 51 3.93 5.70 13.56
N LEU A 52 5.25 5.48 13.66
CA LEU A 52 6.22 6.55 13.92
C LEU A 52 6.26 7.57 12.78
N LEU A 53 6.32 7.11 11.53
CA LEU A 53 6.29 7.98 10.35
C LEU A 53 4.97 8.75 10.27
N GLY A 54 3.83 8.10 10.53
CA GLY A 54 2.53 8.76 10.62
C GLY A 54 2.49 9.84 11.70
N GLY A 55 3.11 9.59 12.87
CA GLY A 55 3.31 10.57 13.93
C GLY A 55 4.11 11.79 13.48
N ILE A 56 5.23 11.57 12.78
CA ILE A 56 6.06 12.64 12.23
C ILE A 56 5.27 13.50 11.23
N VAL A 57 4.55 12.86 10.30
CA VAL A 57 3.71 13.56 9.30
C VAL A 57 2.61 14.38 10.00
N THR A 58 1.93 13.80 10.99
CA THR A 58 0.88 14.48 11.76
C THR A 58 1.41 15.67 12.56
N ILE A 59 2.61 15.57 13.15
CA ILE A 59 3.23 16.68 13.86
C ILE A 59 3.66 17.78 12.88
N ASN A 60 4.19 17.41 11.72
CA ASN A 60 4.60 18.36 10.70
C ASN A 60 3.40 19.12 10.10
N SER A 61 2.25 18.48 9.92
CA SER A 61 1.03 19.14 9.42
C SER A 61 0.45 20.17 10.38
N LEU A 62 0.78 20.07 11.67
CA LEU A 62 0.43 21.05 12.70
C LEU A 62 1.47 22.19 12.83
N ARG A 63 2.70 21.99 12.34
CA ARG A 63 3.85 22.91 12.50
C ARG A 63 4.26 23.66 11.24
N GLY A 64 3.97 23.13 10.05
CA GLY A 64 4.35 23.72 8.76
C GLY A 64 3.78 25.12 8.53
N GLU A 65 4.20 25.82 7.48
CA GLU A 65 3.51 27.03 7.00
C GLU A 65 2.18 26.66 6.33
N GLU A 66 1.28 27.64 6.16
CA GLU A 66 0.03 27.47 5.42
C GLU A 66 0.36 27.10 3.97
N GLY A 67 0.55 25.80 3.71
CA GLY A 67 0.57 25.26 2.37
C GLY A 67 -0.79 25.45 1.76
N GLU A 68 -0.84 25.79 0.47
CA GLU A 68 -2.05 25.98 -0.31
C GLU A 68 -3.11 24.94 0.07
N ASP A 69 -4.34 25.41 0.24
CA ASP A 69 -5.51 24.71 0.76
C ASP A 69 -5.81 23.44 -0.05
N HIS A 70 -5.03 22.37 0.17
CA HIS A 70 -5.16 21.07 -0.45
C HIS A 70 -6.34 20.38 0.23
N HIS A 71 -7.54 20.80 -0.18
CA HIS A 71 -8.76 20.08 0.09
C HIS A 71 -8.55 18.62 -0.29
N ILE A 72 -8.93 17.71 0.61
CA ILE A 72 -8.89 16.28 0.36
C ILE A 72 -9.64 16.03 -0.95
N GLY A 73 -8.92 15.59 -1.97
CA GLY A 73 -9.50 15.23 -3.26
C GLY A 73 -10.58 14.16 -3.10
N LYS A 74 -11.42 13.99 -4.12
CA LYS A 74 -12.41 12.92 -4.11
C LYS A 74 -11.68 11.58 -4.04
N PHE A 75 -12.21 10.64 -3.25
CA PHE A 75 -11.71 9.27 -3.27
C PHE A 75 -12.04 8.61 -4.61
N ASP A 76 -11.01 8.14 -5.31
CA ASP A 76 -11.16 7.43 -6.59
C ASP A 76 -11.56 5.97 -6.37
N PHE A 77 -12.83 5.76 -6.00
CA PHE A 77 -13.38 4.41 -5.78
C PHE A 77 -13.29 3.52 -7.02
N ASP A 78 -13.33 4.10 -8.22
CA ASP A 78 -13.19 3.36 -9.47
C ASP A 78 -11.80 2.72 -9.58
N ILE A 79 -10.75 3.46 -9.23
CA ILE A 79 -9.36 2.98 -9.23
C ILE A 79 -9.18 1.91 -8.16
N LEU A 80 -9.72 2.16 -6.95
CA LEU A 80 -9.67 1.19 -5.85
C LEU A 80 -10.33 -0.14 -6.24
N ALA A 81 -11.52 -0.07 -6.84
CA ALA A 81 -12.25 -1.26 -7.30
C ALA A 81 -11.49 -2.00 -8.41
N LEU A 82 -10.83 -1.28 -9.32
CA LEU A 82 -10.03 -1.88 -10.39
C LEU A 82 -8.81 -2.63 -9.84
N ILE A 83 -8.09 -2.06 -8.87
CA ILE A 83 -6.93 -2.70 -8.23
C ILE A 83 -7.37 -3.95 -7.44
N ILE A 84 -8.40 -3.82 -6.61
CA ILE A 84 -8.93 -4.97 -5.84
C ILE A 84 -9.43 -6.05 -6.79
N GLY A 85 -10.17 -5.68 -7.83
CA GLY A 85 -10.65 -6.59 -8.86
C GLY A 85 -9.51 -7.32 -9.57
N SER A 86 -8.42 -6.62 -9.89
CA SER A 86 -7.23 -7.21 -10.51
C SER A 86 -6.59 -8.28 -9.61
N ILE A 87 -6.50 -8.03 -8.31
CA ILE A 87 -5.96 -8.99 -7.32
C ILE A 87 -6.88 -10.21 -7.20
N VAL A 88 -8.20 -10.01 -7.15
CA VAL A 88 -9.17 -11.11 -7.08
C VAL A 88 -9.10 -11.99 -8.33
N VAL A 89 -9.06 -11.37 -9.52
CA VAL A 89 -8.92 -12.10 -10.79
C VAL A 89 -7.61 -12.90 -10.81
N PHE A 90 -6.51 -12.31 -10.36
CA PHE A 90 -5.23 -13.02 -10.22
C PHE A 90 -5.35 -14.24 -9.31
N GLY A 91 -5.95 -14.09 -8.12
CA GLY A 91 -6.13 -15.20 -7.18
C GLY A 91 -6.95 -16.35 -7.76
N VAL A 92 -8.04 -16.04 -8.47
CA VAL A 92 -8.89 -17.05 -9.13
C VAL A 92 -8.18 -17.72 -10.31
N MET A 93 -7.35 -16.97 -11.04
CA MET A 93 -6.61 -17.48 -12.19
C MET A 93 -5.38 -18.29 -11.80
N LEU A 94 -4.81 -18.05 -10.62
CA LEU A 94 -3.57 -18.68 -10.16
C LEU A 94 -3.61 -20.20 -10.26
N ASP A 95 -4.69 -20.83 -9.80
CA ASP A 95 -4.83 -22.28 -9.76
C ASP A 95 -5.01 -22.91 -11.15
N ASN A 96 -5.61 -22.18 -12.11
CA ASN A 96 -5.97 -22.71 -13.43
C ASN A 96 -4.93 -22.38 -14.52
N LEU A 97 -4.37 -21.17 -14.49
CA LEU A 97 -3.46 -20.64 -15.52
C LEU A 97 -1.98 -20.67 -15.08
N GLY A 98 -1.72 -20.96 -13.80
CA GLY A 98 -0.38 -20.94 -13.23
C GLY A 98 0.14 -19.52 -12.98
N LEU A 99 1.28 -19.46 -12.29
CA LEU A 99 1.86 -18.21 -11.78
C LEU A 99 2.24 -17.23 -12.89
N TYR A 100 2.91 -17.71 -13.94
CA TYR A 100 3.43 -16.84 -15.01
C TYR A 100 2.33 -16.13 -15.81
N ILE A 101 1.30 -16.86 -16.24
CA ILE A 101 0.19 -16.28 -17.02
C ILE A 101 -0.65 -15.35 -16.13
N SER A 102 -0.92 -15.77 -14.90
CA SER A 102 -1.69 -14.96 -13.95
C SER A 102 -0.96 -13.66 -13.62
N LEU A 103 0.37 -13.69 -13.47
CA LEU A 103 1.18 -12.48 -13.24
C LEU A 103 1.08 -11.49 -14.41
N VAL A 104 1.19 -11.97 -15.66
CA VAL A 104 1.05 -11.09 -16.84
C VAL A 104 -0.32 -10.41 -16.84
N LEU A 105 -1.38 -11.17 -16.57
CA LEU A 105 -2.74 -10.64 -16.52
C LEU A 105 -2.92 -9.64 -15.38
N LEU A 106 -2.40 -9.95 -14.18
CA LEU A 106 -2.41 -9.04 -13.03
C LEU A 106 -1.76 -7.70 -13.37
N ILE A 107 -0.61 -7.73 -14.04
CA ILE A 107 0.15 -6.52 -14.40
C ILE A 107 -0.60 -5.70 -15.44
N ILE A 108 -1.21 -6.34 -16.44
CA ILE A 108 -2.03 -5.66 -17.45
C ILE A 108 -3.26 -5.02 -16.80
N PHE A 109 -4.01 -5.78 -16.00
CA PHE A 109 -5.22 -5.26 -15.33
C PHE A 109 -4.87 -4.14 -14.35
N SER A 110 -3.84 -4.31 -13.52
CA SER A 110 -3.41 -3.26 -12.59
C SER A 110 -2.90 -2.01 -13.33
N SER A 111 -2.27 -2.18 -14.50
CA SER A 111 -1.80 -1.04 -15.29
C SER A 111 -2.95 -0.18 -15.84
N LEU A 112 -4.16 -0.73 -16.03
CA LEU A 112 -5.33 0.04 -16.45
C LEU A 112 -5.79 1.06 -15.40
N ALA A 113 -5.39 0.88 -14.13
CA ALA A 113 -5.64 1.86 -13.06
C ALA A 113 -4.72 3.09 -13.16
N SER A 114 -3.66 3.04 -13.97
CA SER A 114 -2.72 4.16 -14.13
C SER A 114 -3.32 5.26 -15.00
N HIS A 115 -3.26 6.51 -14.53
CA HIS A 115 -3.63 7.69 -15.31
C HIS A 115 -2.74 7.89 -16.55
N GLU A 116 -1.52 7.32 -16.54
CA GLU A 116 -0.58 7.29 -17.67
C GLU A 116 -0.48 5.88 -18.25
N PHE A 117 -1.61 5.31 -18.66
CA PHE A 117 -1.60 3.96 -19.23
C PHE A 117 -0.85 3.91 -20.56
N SER A 118 0.21 3.11 -20.60
CA SER A 118 0.89 2.71 -21.83
C SER A 118 1.02 1.21 -21.88
N LEU A 119 0.33 0.59 -22.84
CA LEU A 119 0.34 -0.86 -23.06
C LEU A 119 1.77 -1.37 -23.33
N LYS A 120 2.63 -0.56 -23.95
CA LYS A 120 4.05 -0.89 -24.15
C LYS A 120 4.82 -1.00 -22.84
N ILE A 121 4.57 -0.08 -21.90
CA ILE A 121 5.22 -0.07 -20.58
C ILE A 121 4.69 -1.22 -19.74
N ALA A 122 3.38 -1.48 -19.77
CA ALA A 122 2.75 -2.59 -19.07
C ALA A 122 3.32 -3.95 -19.51
N ILE A 123 3.42 -4.18 -20.82
CA ILE A 123 4.03 -5.41 -21.37
C ILE A 123 5.52 -5.49 -21.01
N GLY A 124 6.27 -4.38 -21.10
CA GLY A 124 7.68 -4.34 -20.71
C GLY A 124 7.90 -4.74 -19.24
N ASN A 125 7.11 -4.18 -18.33
CA ASN A 125 7.13 -4.53 -16.92
C ASN A 125 6.70 -5.97 -16.66
N ALA A 126 5.67 -6.45 -17.37
CA ALA A 126 5.20 -7.82 -17.25
C ALA A 126 6.29 -8.83 -17.63
N ILE A 127 6.94 -8.63 -18.78
CA ILE A 127 8.03 -9.49 -19.23
C ILE A 127 9.19 -9.46 -18.23
N PHE A 128 9.61 -8.26 -17.79
CA PHE A 128 10.71 -8.13 -16.84
C PHE A 128 10.43 -8.86 -15.52
N LEU A 129 9.26 -8.61 -14.92
CA LEU A 129 8.90 -9.25 -13.64
C LEU A 129 8.77 -10.77 -13.78
N VAL A 130 8.16 -11.26 -14.86
CA VAL A 130 8.02 -12.70 -15.13
C VAL A 130 9.37 -13.40 -15.26
N ILE A 131 10.36 -12.75 -15.88
CA ILE A 131 11.72 -13.33 -16.01
C ILE A 131 12.43 -13.43 -14.66
N PHE A 132 12.16 -12.51 -13.74
CA PHE A 132 12.78 -12.46 -12.41
C PHE A 132 11.98 -13.18 -11.31
N SER A 133 10.81 -13.75 -11.64
CA SER A 133 9.91 -14.49 -10.72
C SER A 133 10.15 -16.00 -10.77
#